data_AF-F1TC00-F1
#
_entry.id   AF-F1TC00-F1
#
_cell.length_a   1.000
_cell.length_b   1.000
_cell.length_c   1.000
_cell.angle_alpha   90.00
_cell.angle_beta   90.00
_cell.angle_gamma   90.00
#
_symmetry.space_group_name_H-M   'P 1'
#
loop_
_entity.id
_entity.type
_entity.pdbx_description
1 polymer ?
#
loop_
_entity_poly.entity_id
_entity_poly.type
_entity_poly.pdbx_seq_one_letter_code
_entity_poly.pdbx_strand_id
1 'polypeptide(L)'
;MRGKNTIYGSKEACRQCPNRCTGGKSPKTVSFGPKTKYVPVRMYGSPSIKLNPVPADIPLSPFNHTLDRKDYIPRKVVLRIKEDIAKIKERMCLSEHPFGTVKWYHGAYYLLCKGKEKASAELGLSFLAYNIRRAINMVGVKSKR
;
A
#
# COMPACT_ATOMS: atom_id res chain seq x y z
N MET A 1 24.24 14.91 -9.16
CA MET A 1 24.39 15.49 -7.81
C MET A 1 23.01 15.81 -7.25
N ARG A 2 22.60 15.21 -6.11
CA ARG A 2 21.33 15.58 -5.46
C ARG A 2 21.50 17.00 -4.91
N GLY A 3 20.78 17.97 -5.48
CA GLY A 3 20.84 19.38 -5.03
C GLY A 3 20.46 19.49 -3.55
N LYS A 4 21.01 20.49 -2.85
CA LYS A 4 20.58 20.84 -1.49
C LYS A 4 19.13 21.29 -1.56
N ASN A 5 18.21 20.47 -1.06
CA ASN A 5 16.81 20.84 -0.94
C ASN A 5 16.57 21.57 0.39
N THR A 6 15.76 22.61 0.36
CA THR A 6 15.30 23.32 1.56
C THR A 6 13.99 22.71 2.02
N ILE A 7 13.93 22.23 3.26
CA ILE A 7 12.71 21.68 3.84
C ILE A 7 11.98 22.80 4.59
N TYR A 8 10.75 23.08 4.19
CA TYR A 8 9.84 24.00 4.87
C TYR A 8 8.79 23.24 5.66
N GLY A 9 8.54 23.66 6.90
CA GLY A 9 7.43 23.15 7.71
C GLY A 9 7.09 24.13 8.83
N SER A 10 5.81 24.49 8.97
CA SER A 10 5.33 25.36 10.04
C SER A 10 4.40 24.58 10.98
N LYS A 11 4.80 24.47 12.25
CA LYS A 11 4.04 23.76 13.28
C LYS A 11 2.77 24.51 13.67
N GLU A 12 2.84 25.83 13.76
CA GLU A 12 1.72 26.69 14.13
C GLU A 12 0.65 26.69 13.04
N ALA A 13 1.06 26.89 11.78
CA ALA A 13 0.14 26.83 10.65
C ALA A 13 -0.54 25.45 10.54
N CYS A 14 0.20 24.36 10.84
CA CYS A 14 -0.37 23.02 10.81
C CYS A 14 -1.36 22.77 11.96
N ARG A 15 -1.13 23.34 13.14
CA ARG A 15 -2.05 23.25 14.30
C ARG A 15 -3.35 24.01 14.07
N GLN A 16 -3.26 25.18 13.44
CA GLN A 16 -4.41 26.04 13.14
C GLN A 16 -5.09 25.70 11.80
N CYS A 17 -4.61 24.69 11.07
CA CYS A 17 -5.11 24.38 9.73
C CYS A 17 -6.55 23.82 9.80
N PRO A 18 -7.55 24.54 9.26
CA PRO A 18 -8.95 24.09 9.30
C PRO A 18 -9.20 22.85 8.43
N ASN A 19 -8.35 22.62 7.41
CA ASN A 19 -8.43 21.47 6.51
C ASN A 19 -7.80 20.19 7.09
N ARG A 20 -7.00 20.28 8.16
CA ARG A 20 -6.27 19.17 8.80
C ARG A 20 -5.80 18.10 7.80
N CYS A 21 -4.98 18.56 6.85
CA CYS A 21 -4.72 17.88 5.57
C CYS A 21 -4.06 16.48 5.62
N THR A 22 -3.65 16.00 6.80
CA THR A 22 -3.13 14.65 7.06
C THR A 22 -3.63 14.14 8.42
N GLY A 23 -3.83 12.83 8.55
CA GLY A 23 -4.20 12.18 9.82
C GLY A 23 -3.00 11.90 10.76
N GLY A 24 -1.79 12.31 10.36
CA GLY A 24 -0.57 12.09 11.14
C GLY A 24 -0.41 13.08 12.30
N LYS A 25 0.37 12.70 13.31
CA LYS A 25 0.71 13.57 14.45
C LYS A 25 1.81 14.58 14.14
N SER A 26 2.62 14.32 13.10
CA SER A 26 3.72 15.18 12.67
C SER A 26 3.24 16.34 11.79
N PRO A 27 3.87 17.53 11.91
CA PRO A 27 3.58 18.64 11.02
C PRO A 27 4.00 18.30 9.59
N LYS A 28 3.25 18.82 8.62
CA LYS A 28 3.55 18.61 7.21
C LYS A 28 4.81 19.38 6.82
N THR A 29 5.75 18.68 6.21
CA THR A 29 6.95 19.27 5.62
C THR A 29 6.88 19.18 4.11
N VAL A 30 7.46 20.18 3.44
CA VAL A 30 7.53 20.29 1.99
C VAL A 30 8.96 20.57 1.60
N SER A 31 9.49 19.83 0.64
CA SER A 31 10.86 20.01 0.13
C SER A 31 10.84 20.93 -1.09
N PHE A 32 11.57 22.03 -1.01
CA PHE A 32 11.83 22.95 -2.13
C PHE A 32 13.20 22.65 -2.73
N GLY A 33 13.26 22.43 -4.04
CA GLY A 33 14.53 22.38 -4.75
C GLY A 33 15.09 23.79 -5.00
N PRO A 34 16.37 23.91 -5.41
CA PRO A 34 17.04 25.21 -5.58
C PRO A 34 16.37 26.20 -6.55
N LYS A 35 15.56 25.71 -7.49
CA LYS A 35 14.83 26.52 -8.49
C LYS A 35 13.31 26.44 -8.31
N THR A 36 12.83 25.79 -7.26
CA THR A 36 11.40 25.52 -7.06
C THR A 36 10.78 26.67 -6.27
N LYS A 37 9.92 27.47 -6.90
CA LYS A 37 9.19 28.56 -6.22
C LYS A 37 7.92 28.08 -5.52
N TYR A 38 7.26 27.07 -6.11
CA TYR A 38 5.99 26.54 -5.62
C TYR A 38 6.01 25.01 -5.68
N VAL A 39 5.45 24.38 -4.67
CA VAL A 39 5.23 22.92 -4.66
C VAL A 39 3.72 22.68 -4.55
N PRO A 40 3.05 22.28 -5.64
CA PRO A 40 1.63 21.98 -5.60
C PRO A 40 1.42 20.68 -4.81
N VAL A 41 0.46 20.70 -3.89
CA VAL A 41 0.15 19.56 -3.02
C VAL A 41 -1.34 19.28 -3.02
N ARG A 42 -1.70 18.00 -3.19
CA ARG A 42 -3.08 17.55 -3.01
C ARG A 42 -3.42 17.54 -1.52
N MET A 43 -4.50 18.23 -1.14
CA MET A 43 -4.97 18.29 0.24
C MET A 43 -6.34 17.63 0.33
N TYR A 44 -6.57 16.86 1.40
CA TYR A 44 -7.91 16.50 1.83
C TYR A 44 -8.50 17.70 2.59
N GLY A 45 -9.75 18.05 2.34
CA GLY A 45 -10.40 19.20 2.95
C GLY A 45 -11.87 19.31 2.54
N SER A 46 -12.61 20.19 3.22
CA SER A 46 -13.99 20.49 2.84
C SER A 46 -14.00 21.40 1.59
N PRO A 47 -14.90 21.18 0.61
CA PRO A 47 -15.09 22.09 -0.52
C PRO A 47 -15.41 23.53 -0.09
N SER A 48 -15.91 23.71 1.14
CA SER A 48 -16.23 25.02 1.72
C SER A 48 -15.02 25.93 1.91
N ILE A 49 -13.81 25.38 2.01
CA ILE A 49 -12.60 26.15 2.28
C ILE A 49 -11.91 26.48 0.97
N LYS A 50 -11.90 27.77 0.61
CA LYS A 50 -11.22 28.27 -0.59
C LYS A 50 -9.71 28.07 -0.45
N LEU A 51 -9.12 27.28 -1.34
CA LEU A 51 -7.68 27.05 -1.40
C LEU A 51 -7.00 28.12 -2.26
N ASN A 52 -5.72 28.36 -2.00
CA ASN A 52 -4.90 29.21 -2.86
C ASN A 52 -4.75 28.53 -4.25
N PRO A 53 -5.11 29.22 -5.35
CA PRO A 53 -4.96 28.65 -6.68
C PRO A 53 -3.48 28.50 -7.01
N VAL A 54 -3.14 27.45 -7.75
CA VAL A 54 -1.79 27.29 -8.30
C VAL A 54 -1.69 28.20 -9.54
N PRO A 55 -0.68 29.09 -9.63
CA PRO A 55 -0.44 29.88 -10.84
C PRO A 55 -0.28 28.99 -12.08
N ALA A 56 -0.91 29.38 -13.20
CA ALA A 56 -0.97 28.58 -14.43
C ALA A 56 0.41 28.33 -15.06
N ASP A 57 1.37 29.23 -14.85
CA ASP A 57 2.70 29.21 -15.48
C ASP A 57 3.72 28.30 -14.79
N ILE A 58 3.32 27.58 -13.72
CA ILE A 58 4.24 26.72 -12.99
C ILE A 58 4.23 25.33 -13.63
N PRO A 59 5.35 24.87 -14.23
CA PRO A 59 5.44 23.50 -14.70
C PRO A 59 5.26 22.59 -13.50
N LEU A 60 4.22 21.76 -13.54
CA LEU A 60 4.02 20.72 -12.55
C LEU A 60 5.31 19.88 -12.52
N SER A 61 5.93 19.76 -11.34
CA SER A 61 7.21 19.07 -11.21
C SER A 61 7.10 17.69 -11.87
N PRO A 62 7.94 17.34 -12.86
CA PRO A 62 7.85 16.08 -13.60
C PRO A 62 7.91 14.82 -12.72
N PHE A 63 8.34 14.97 -11.46
CA PHE A 63 8.46 13.90 -10.48
C PHE A 63 7.34 13.91 -9.42
N ASN A 64 6.28 14.72 -9.60
CA ASN A 64 5.15 14.75 -8.67
C ASN A 64 4.14 13.65 -9.00
N HIS A 65 4.43 12.44 -8.54
CA HIS A 65 3.58 11.25 -8.69
C HIS A 65 2.13 11.44 -8.20
N THR A 66 1.83 12.47 -7.41
CA THR A 66 0.49 12.72 -6.86
C THR A 66 -0.42 13.50 -7.80
N LEU A 67 0.14 14.28 -8.72
CA LEU A 67 -0.60 15.21 -9.59
C LEU A 67 -0.53 14.79 -11.07
N ASP A 68 0.58 14.20 -11.52
CA ASP A 68 0.77 13.73 -12.91
C ASP A 68 0.31 12.28 -13.16
N ARG A 69 -0.31 11.62 -12.16
CA ARG A 69 -0.74 10.23 -12.32
C ARG A 69 -1.98 10.15 -13.22
N LYS A 70 -1.77 9.81 -14.48
CA LYS A 70 -2.82 9.63 -15.50
C LYS A 70 -3.72 8.41 -15.26
N ASP A 71 -3.28 7.44 -14.45
CA ASP A 71 -4.04 6.20 -14.17
C ASP A 71 -5.16 6.36 -13.12
N TYR A 72 -5.68 7.57 -12.93
CA TYR A 72 -6.74 7.79 -11.95
C TYR A 72 -8.09 7.36 -12.52
N ILE A 73 -8.66 6.31 -11.95
CA ILE A 73 -10.01 5.86 -12.30
C ILE A 73 -11.01 6.93 -11.81
N PRO A 74 -11.80 7.57 -12.70
CA PRO A 74 -12.60 8.75 -12.36
C PRO A 74 -13.70 8.47 -11.34
N ARG A 75 -14.17 7.22 -11.26
CA ARG A 75 -15.18 6.78 -10.28
C ARG A 75 -14.71 5.50 -9.61
N LYS A 76 -14.68 5.51 -8.28
CA LYS A 76 -14.36 4.33 -7.46
C LYS A 76 -15.51 4.10 -6.49
N VAL A 77 -16.08 2.90 -6.53
CA VAL A 77 -16.98 2.42 -5.46
C VAL A 77 -16.09 1.87 -4.34
N VAL A 78 -16.20 2.44 -3.14
CA VAL A 78 -15.49 1.95 -1.95
C VAL A 78 -16.51 1.35 -1.01
N LEU A 79 -16.56 0.02 -0.95
CA LEU A 79 -17.34 -0.70 0.04
C LEU A 79 -16.58 -0.70 1.37
N ARG A 80 -17.15 -0.04 2.38
CA ARG A 80 -16.63 -0.08 3.75
C ARG A 80 -17.48 -1.05 4.56
N ILE A 81 -16.96 -2.25 4.76
CA ILE A 81 -17.56 -3.23 5.66
C ILE A 81 -17.15 -2.86 7.08
N LYS A 82 -18.11 -2.86 8.03
CA LYS A 82 -17.83 -2.59 9.45
C LYS A 82 -16.81 -3.60 9.96
N GLU A 83 -15.72 -3.10 10.55
CA GLU A 83 -14.66 -3.96 11.08
C GLU A 83 -15.16 -4.74 12.30
N ASP A 84 -15.00 -6.06 12.25
CA ASP A 84 -15.19 -6.95 13.39
C ASP A 84 -13.82 -7.41 13.87
N ILE A 85 -13.32 -6.75 14.92
CA ILE A 85 -11.96 -6.96 15.44
C ILE A 85 -11.75 -8.41 15.87
N ALA A 86 -12.78 -9.06 16.42
CA ALA A 86 -12.68 -10.46 16.86
C ALA A 86 -12.50 -11.39 15.66
N LYS A 87 -13.33 -11.26 14.62
CA LYS A 87 -13.20 -12.06 13.39
C LYS A 87 -11.89 -11.80 12.64
N ILE A 88 -11.37 -10.58 12.69
CA ILE A 88 -10.06 -10.25 12.08
C ILE A 88 -8.94 -11.02 12.80
N LYS A 89 -8.94 -11.04 14.13
CA LYS A 89 -7.96 -11.80 14.92
C LYS A 89 -8.06 -13.30 14.65
N GLU A 90 -9.27 -13.85 14.59
CA GLU A 90 -9.48 -15.27 14.29
C GLU A 90 -8.94 -15.63 12.89
N ARG A 91 -9.22 -14.79 11.88
CA ARG A 91 -8.68 -14.98 10.52
C ARG A 91 -7.15 -14.91 10.49
N MET A 92 -6.55 -14.03 11.27
CA MET A 92 -5.09 -13.95 11.39
C MET A 92 -4.51 -15.29 11.82
N CYS A 93 -4.99 -15.86 12.94
CA CYS A 93 -4.52 -17.15 13.43
C CYS A 93 -4.78 -18.31 12.46
N LEU A 94 -5.96 -18.33 11.82
CA LEU A 94 -6.35 -19.42 10.93
C LEU A 94 -5.63 -19.40 9.57
N SER A 95 -5.33 -18.21 9.04
CA SER A 95 -4.71 -18.09 7.71
C SER A 95 -3.18 -18.08 7.78
N GLU A 96 -2.59 -17.44 8.79
CA GLU A 96 -1.13 -17.35 8.91
C GLU A 96 -0.49 -18.71 9.14
N HIS A 97 -1.13 -19.59 9.93
CA HIS A 97 -0.56 -20.89 10.23
C HIS A 97 -0.36 -21.76 8.97
N PRO A 98 -1.37 -21.95 8.07
CA PRO A 98 -1.18 -22.61 6.78
C PRO A 98 -0.10 -21.98 5.89
N PHE A 99 -0.01 -20.65 5.85
CA PHE A 99 1.03 -19.97 5.07
C PHE A 99 2.43 -20.28 5.63
N GLY A 100 2.57 -20.27 6.95
CA GLY A 100 3.79 -20.69 7.63
C GLY A 100 4.12 -22.15 7.35
N THR A 101 3.14 -23.04 7.40
CA THR A 101 3.35 -24.47 7.11
C THR A 101 3.83 -24.67 5.68
N VAL A 102 3.14 -24.08 4.69
CA VAL A 102 3.51 -24.22 3.27
C VAL A 102 4.91 -23.68 3.00
N LYS A 103 5.29 -22.57 3.62
CA LYS A 103 6.64 -21.99 3.49
C LYS A 103 7.76 -22.97 3.88
N TRP A 104 7.54 -23.80 4.89
CA TRP A 104 8.50 -24.82 5.32
C TRP A 104 8.26 -26.20 4.68
N TYR A 105 7.17 -26.34 3.93
CA TYR A 105 6.78 -27.59 3.30
C TYR A 105 7.52 -27.78 1.98
N HIS A 106 8.13 -28.96 1.80
CA HIS A 106 8.76 -29.38 0.53
C HIS A 106 9.75 -28.37 -0.08
N GLY A 107 10.49 -27.64 0.76
CA GLY A 107 11.53 -26.74 0.29
C GLY A 107 11.02 -25.40 -0.27
N ALA A 108 9.77 -25.03 -0.05
CA ALA A 108 9.18 -23.76 -0.52
C ALA A 108 9.66 -22.50 0.26
N TYR A 109 10.80 -22.57 0.93
CA TYR A 109 11.35 -21.47 1.75
C TYR A 109 12.04 -20.40 0.90
N TYR A 110 12.47 -20.73 -0.32
CA TYR A 110 12.93 -19.80 -1.34
C TYR A 110 12.23 -20.07 -2.67
N LEU A 111 12.20 -19.03 -3.51
CA LEU A 111 11.77 -19.13 -4.91
C LEU A 111 12.98 -19.21 -5.81
N LEU A 112 12.93 -20.09 -6.80
CA LEU A 112 14.00 -20.27 -7.78
C LEU A 112 13.78 -19.35 -8.98
N CYS A 113 12.52 -19.12 -9.34
CA CYS A 113 12.14 -18.24 -10.42
C CYS A 113 12.21 -16.77 -10.04
N LYS A 114 12.54 -15.95 -11.04
CA LYS A 114 12.49 -14.48 -10.98
C LYS A 114 11.36 -13.94 -11.84
N GLY A 115 10.74 -12.85 -11.37
CA GLY A 115 9.61 -12.21 -12.04
C GLY A 115 8.26 -12.67 -11.50
N LYS A 116 7.25 -11.79 -11.57
CA LYS A 116 5.94 -11.98 -10.91
C LYS A 116 5.21 -13.24 -11.37
N GLU A 117 5.13 -13.47 -12.67
CA GLU A 117 4.36 -14.59 -13.23
C GLU A 117 4.95 -15.94 -12.81
N LYS A 118 6.25 -16.12 -13.02
CA LYS A 118 6.96 -17.36 -12.70
C LYS A 118 6.99 -17.64 -11.20
N ALA A 119 7.28 -16.63 -10.37
CA ALA A 119 7.21 -16.73 -8.91
C ALA A 119 5.80 -17.10 -8.42
N SER A 120 4.76 -16.56 -9.06
CA SER A 120 3.37 -16.91 -8.70
C SER A 120 3.04 -18.36 -9.06
N ALA A 121 3.55 -18.84 -10.20
CA ALA A 121 3.39 -20.24 -10.59
C ALA A 121 4.09 -21.20 -9.62
N GLU A 122 5.31 -20.90 -9.20
CA GLU A 122 6.05 -21.70 -8.20
C GLU A 122 5.28 -21.79 -6.88
N LEU A 123 4.86 -20.65 -6.32
CA LEU A 123 4.05 -20.64 -5.11
C LEU A 123 2.76 -21.43 -5.29
N GLY A 124 2.06 -21.24 -6.42
CA GLY A 124 0.83 -21.96 -6.75
C GLY A 124 1.02 -23.48 -6.72
N LEU A 125 2.14 -23.98 -7.28
CA LEU A 125 2.49 -25.40 -7.24
C LEU A 125 2.79 -25.89 -5.82
N SER A 126 3.49 -25.10 -4.99
CA SER A 126 3.74 -25.44 -3.58
C SER A 126 2.43 -25.56 -2.78
N PHE A 127 1.50 -24.62 -2.94
CA PHE A 127 0.18 -24.69 -2.30
C PHE A 127 -0.65 -25.87 -2.81
N LEU A 128 -0.60 -26.15 -4.12
CA LEU A 128 -1.31 -27.28 -4.70
C LEU A 128 -0.82 -28.61 -4.13
N ALA A 129 0.50 -28.82 -4.09
CA ALA A 129 1.10 -30.03 -3.53
C ALA A 129 0.74 -30.22 -2.05
N TYR A 130 0.83 -29.14 -1.26
CA TYR A 130 0.43 -29.15 0.15
C TYR A 130 -1.05 -29.50 0.32
N ASN A 131 -1.94 -28.88 -0.45
CA ASN A 131 -3.37 -29.12 -0.38
C ASN A 131 -3.74 -30.55 -0.77
N ILE A 132 -3.11 -31.12 -1.80
CA ILE A 132 -3.32 -32.52 -2.20
C ILE A 132 -2.90 -33.45 -1.06
N ARG A 133 -1.72 -33.27 -0.48
CA ARG A 133 -1.27 -34.12 0.63
C ARG A 133 -2.19 -34.00 1.85
N ARG A 134 -2.61 -32.77 2.17
CA ARG A 134 -3.54 -32.50 3.26
C ARG A 134 -4.90 -33.17 3.01
N ALA A 135 -5.44 -33.09 1.79
CA ALA A 135 -6.69 -33.74 1.43
C ALA A 135 -6.61 -35.27 1.56
N ILE A 136 -5.53 -35.87 1.08
CA ILE A 136 -5.23 -37.30 1.23
C ILE A 136 -5.22 -37.70 2.72
N ASN A 137 -4.55 -36.91 3.56
CA ASN A 137 -4.47 -37.18 5.01
C ASN A 137 -5.83 -37.02 5.71
N MET A 138 -6.65 -36.05 5.30
CA MET A 138 -7.98 -35.80 5.91
C MET A 138 -9.01 -36.83 5.51
N VAL A 139 -9.05 -37.21 4.22
CA VAL A 139 -10.01 -38.21 3.71
C VAL A 139 -9.58 -39.61 4.11
N GLY A 140 -8.27 -39.85 4.28
CA GLY A 140 -7.70 -41.15 4.58
C GLY A 140 -7.74 -42.04 3.33
N VAL A 141 -6.57 -42.44 2.84
CA VAL A 141 -6.50 -43.46 1.78
C VAL A 141 -6.30 -44.80 2.47
N LYS A 142 -7.17 -45.78 2.19
CA LYS A 142 -6.97 -47.16 2.65
C LYS A 142 -5.65 -47.65 2.06
N SER A 143 -4.62 -47.78 2.90
CA SER A 143 -3.37 -48.43 2.51
C SER A 143 -3.68 -49.88 2.19
N LYS A 144 -3.59 -50.27 0.91
CA LYS A 144 -3.42 -51.68 0.56
C LYS A 144 -1.97 -52.02 0.89
N ARG A 145 -1.76 -52.55 2.10
CA ARG A 145 -0.60 -53.40 2.38
C ARG A 145 -0.70 -54.68 1.56
#